data_AF-A0A4U1M610-F1
#
_entry.id   AF-A0A4U1M610-F1
#
_cell.length_a   1.000
_cell.length_b   1.000
_cell.length_c   1.000
_cell.angle_alpha   90.00
_cell.angle_beta   90.00
_cell.angle_gamma   90.00
#
_symmetry.space_group_name_H-M   'P 1'
#
loop_
_entity.id
_entity.type
_entity.pdbx_description
1 polymer ?
#
loop_
_entity_poly.entity_id
_entity_poly.type
_entity_poly.pdbx_seq_one_letter_code
_entity_poly.pdbx_strand_id
1 'polypeptide(L)' 'MMDPKKSPERNREELRQEELKRNTTGNISDSFNRANNGGLVDLVGSLGWKGTLILIGAIIIGFIIASLIF' A
#
# COMPACT_ATOMS: atom_id res chain seq x y z
N MET A 1 2.30 -47.45 7.85
CA MET A 1 3.02 -46.73 8.91
C MET A 1 2.25 -45.44 9.14
N MET A 2 1.62 -45.29 10.30
CA MET A 2 0.71 -44.19 10.60
C MET A 2 1.46 -43.26 11.56
N ASP A 3 1.92 -42.11 11.07
CA ASP A 3 2.69 -41.16 11.86
C ASP A 3 1.87 -40.64 13.05
N PRO A 4 2.45 -40.59 14.26
CA PRO A 4 1.72 -40.32 15.49
C PRO A 4 1.24 -38.87 15.50
N LYS A 5 -0.06 -38.69 15.30
CA LYS A 5 -0.89 -37.58 15.82
C LYS A 5 -0.17 -36.22 15.80
N LYS A 6 0.02 -35.64 14.61
CA LYS A 6 0.25 -34.18 14.51
C LYS A 6 -0.87 -33.49 15.30
N SER A 7 -0.49 -32.71 16.32
CA SER A 7 -1.43 -31.93 17.13
C SER A 7 -2.39 -31.18 16.19
N PRO A 8 -3.71 -31.11 16.49
CA PRO A 8 -4.67 -30.38 15.67
C PRO A 8 -4.25 -28.91 15.42
N GLU A 9 -3.47 -28.32 16.32
CA GLU A 9 -2.87 -27.00 16.13
C GLU A 9 -1.84 -26.96 15.00
N ARG A 10 -1.02 -28.00 14.89
CA ARG A 10 0.03 -28.09 13.87
C ARG A 10 -0.55 -28.29 12.47
N ASN A 11 -1.63 -29.06 12.34
CA ASN A 11 -2.35 -29.19 11.07
C ASN A 11 -3.02 -27.87 10.67
N ARG A 12 -3.54 -27.09 11.63
CA ARG A 12 -4.09 -25.75 11.37
C ARG A 12 -3.00 -24.76 10.94
N GLU A 13 -1.83 -24.81 11.55
CA GLU A 13 -0.69 -23.99 11.15
C GLU A 13 -0.15 -24.36 9.77
N GLU A 14 -0.09 -25.65 9.44
CA GLU A 14 0.30 -26.12 8.10
C GLU A 14 -0.67 -25.63 7.02
N LEU A 15 -1.98 -25.70 7.26
CA LEU A 15 -2.99 -25.14 6.34
C LEU A 15 -2.86 -23.62 6.18
N ARG A 16 -2.62 -22.88 7.28
CA ARG A 16 -2.34 -21.42 7.23
C ARG A 16 -1.10 -21.11 6.39
N GLN A 17 -0.04 -21.90 6.54
CA GLN A 17 1.20 -21.76 5.77
C GLN A 17 0.98 -22.06 4.29
N GLU A 18 0.18 -23.07 3.96
CA GLU A 18 -0.20 -23.40 2.58
C GLU A 18 -1.04 -22.30 1.94
N GLU A 19 -1.96 -21.67 2.68
CA GLU A 19 -2.71 -20.50 2.20
C GLU A 19 -1.81 -19.29 1.98
N LEU A 20 -0.88 -19.01 2.89
CA LEU A 20 0.12 -17.94 2.73
C LEU A 20 1.00 -18.15 1.49
N LYS A 21 1.41 -19.39 1.21
CA LYS A 21 2.19 -19.76 0.02
C LYS A 21 1.37 -19.71 -1.26
N ARG A 22 0.11 -20.16 -1.24
CA ARG A 22 -0.79 -20.08 -2.40
C ARG A 22 -1.27 -18.66 -2.70
N ASN A 23 -1.40 -17.83 -1.66
CA ASN A 23 -1.90 -16.46 -1.75
C ASN A 23 -0.77 -15.42 -1.54
N THR A 24 0.46 -15.79 -1.89
CA THR A 24 1.62 -14.89 -1.84
C THR A 24 1.40 -13.67 -2.75
N THR A 25 0.77 -13.86 -3.91
CA THR A 25 0.45 -12.77 -4.85
C THR A 25 -0.54 -11.76 -4.27
N GLY A 26 -1.53 -12.20 -3.48
CA GLY A 26 -2.49 -11.31 -2.83
C GLY A 26 -1.83 -10.37 -1.82
N ASN A 27 -0.96 -10.91 -0.96
CA ASN A 27 -0.24 -10.11 0.05
C ASN A 27 0.77 -9.13 -0.59
N ILE A 28 1.43 -9.55 -1.67
CA ILE A 28 2.32 -8.66 -2.43
C ILE A 28 1.52 -7.56 -3.11
N SER A 29 0.38 -7.87 -3.73
CA SER A 29 -0.46 -6.85 -4.38
C SER A 29 -0.97 -5.81 -3.39
N ASP A 30 -1.39 -6.23 -2.20
CA ASP A 30 -1.92 -5.32 -1.17
C ASP A 30 -0.80 -4.45 -0.58
N SER A 31 0.38 -5.04 -0.36
CA SER A 31 1.58 -4.30 0.04
C SER A 31 2.07 -3.32 -1.03
N PHE A 32 2.01 -3.70 -2.31
CA PHE A 32 2.42 -2.85 -3.44
C PHE A 32 1.42 -1.72 -3.67
N ASN A 33 0.12 -1.99 -3.52
CA ASN A 33 -0.93 -0.97 -3.61
C ASN A 33 -0.84 0.00 -2.43
N ARG A 34 -0.49 -0.48 -1.23
CA ARG A 34 -0.22 0.35 -0.05
C ARG A 34 1.05 1.17 -0.20
N ALA A 35 2.12 0.63 -0.78
CA ALA A 35 3.37 1.34 -0.99
C ALA A 35 3.26 2.44 -2.06
N ASN A 36 2.53 2.18 -3.16
CA ASN A 36 2.34 3.16 -4.23
C ASN A 36 1.34 4.26 -3.84
N ASN A 37 0.31 3.94 -3.07
CA ASN A 37 -0.69 4.92 -2.67
C ASN A 37 -0.38 5.60 -1.33
N GLY A 38 0.47 5.02 -0.48
CA GLY A 38 0.64 5.47 0.91
C GLY A 38 1.13 6.91 1.07
N GLY A 39 2.08 7.38 0.26
CA GLY A 39 2.66 8.73 0.44
C GLY A 39 1.74 9.86 -0.05
N LEU A 40 1.21 9.73 -1.26
CA LEU A 40 0.36 10.76 -1.87
C LEU A 40 -1.07 10.72 -1.32
N VAL A 41 -1.64 9.54 -1.06
CA VAL A 41 -2.99 9.45 -0.50
C VAL A 41 -3.01 9.92 0.95
N ASP A 42 -1.96 9.67 1.74
CA ASP A 42 -1.85 10.20 3.10
C ASP A 42 -1.61 11.73 3.11
N LEU A 43 -0.84 12.25 2.15
CA LEU A 43 -0.66 13.70 1.99
C LEU A 43 -1.97 14.40 1.57
N VAL A 44 -2.69 13.87 0.57
CA VAL A 44 -3.97 14.42 0.12
C VAL A 44 -5.06 14.24 1.18
N GLY A 45 -5.03 13.12 1.91
CA GLY A 45 -5.94 12.84 3.02
C GLY A 45 -5.72 13.74 4.22
N SER A 46 -4.46 14.01 4.59
CA SER A 46 -4.10 14.86 5.74
C SER A 46 -4.25 16.36 5.47
N LEU A 47 -3.92 16.84 4.25
CA LEU A 47 -4.19 18.24 3.85
C LEU A 47 -5.68 18.47 3.55
N GLY A 48 -6.41 17.41 3.24
CA GLY A 48 -7.79 17.46 2.76
C GLY A 48 -7.91 18.06 1.36
N TRP A 49 -9.12 17.96 0.80
CA TRP A 49 -9.42 18.40 -0.56
C TRP A 49 -9.11 19.89 -0.81
N LYS A 50 -9.40 20.76 0.18
CA LYS A 50 -9.16 22.20 0.07
C LYS A 50 -7.67 22.54 0.14
N GLY A 51 -6.90 21.92 1.04
CA GLY A 51 -5.46 22.14 1.15
C GLY A 51 -4.71 21.63 -0.09
N THR A 52 -5.14 20.48 -0.61
CA THR A 52 -4.57 19.90 -1.84
C THR A 52 -4.79 20.83 -3.04
N LEU A 53 -5.98 21.42 -3.19
CA LEU A 53 -6.26 22.40 -4.25
C LEU A 53 -5.38 23.64 -4.16
N ILE A 54 -5.16 24.16 -2.95
CA ILE A 54 -4.28 25.31 -2.71
C ILE A 54 -2.83 24.96 -3.08
N LEU A 55 -2.35 23.78 -2.67
CA LEU A 55 -1.00 23.31 -2.98
C LEU A 55 -0.79 23.17 -4.49
N ILE A 56 -1.74 22.56 -5.20
CA ILE A 56 -1.69 22.43 -6.67
C ILE A 56 -1.67 23.82 -7.33
N GLY A 57 -2.52 24.74 -6.88
CA GLY A 57 -2.53 26.11 -7.38
C GLY A 57 -1.17 26.82 -7.20
N ALA A 58 -0.55 26.67 -6.02
CA ALA A 58 0.76 27.25 -5.74
C ALA A 58 1.86 26.68 -6.66
N ILE A 59 1.85 25.36 -6.92
CA ILE A 59 2.80 24.71 -7.82
C ILE A 59 2.63 25.24 -9.26
N ILE A 60 1.39 25.34 -9.74
CA ILE A 60 1.10 25.84 -11.09
C ILE A 60 1.55 27.30 -11.24
N ILE A 61 1.24 28.16 -10.27
CA ILE A 61 1.65 29.57 -10.29
C ILE A 61 3.18 29.69 -10.27
N GLY A 62 3.84 28.95 -9.38
CA GLY A 62 5.31 28.94 -9.30
C GLY A 62 5.96 28.45 -10.61
N PHE A 63 5.38 27.42 -11.24
CA PHE A 63 5.84 26.92 -12.52
C PHE A 63 5.68 27.94 -13.65
N ILE A 64 4.54 28.64 -13.72
CA ILE A 64 4.32 29.70 -14.71
C ILE A 64 5.35 30.82 -14.52
N ILE A 65 5.56 31.27 -13.28
CA ILE A 65 6.55 32.31 -12.98
C ILE A 65 7.96 31.86 -13.40
N ALA A 66 8.35 30.63 -13.03
CA ALA A 66 9.64 30.07 -13.41
C ALA A 66 9.80 30.00 -14.94
N SER A 67 8.78 29.52 -15.65
CA SER A 67 8.78 29.40 -17.12
C SER A 67 8.75 30.75 -17.86
N LEU A 68 8.38 31.84 -17.19
CA LEU A 68 8.41 33.19 -17.78
C LEU A 68 9.76 33.89 -17.54
N ILE A 69 10.51 33.46 -16.52
CA ILE A 69 11.79 34.06 -16.12
C ILE A 69 12.98 33.26 -16.67
N PHE A 70 12.83 31.94 -16.85
CA PHE A 70 13.80 31.03 -17.46
C PHE A 70 13.32 30.57 -18.84
#